data_AF-A0A7V3JKP8-F1
#
_entry.id   AF-A0A7V3JKP8-F1
#
_cell.length_a   1.000
_cell.length_b   1.000
_cell.length_c   1.000
_cell.angle_alpha   90.00
_cell.angle_beta   90.00
_cell.angle_gamma   90.00
#
_symmetry.space_group_name_H-M   'P 1'
#
loop_
_entity.id
_entity.type
_entity.pdbx_description
1 polymer ?
#
loop_
_entity_poly.entity_id
_entity_poly.type
_entity_poly.pdbx_seq_one_letter_code
_entity_poly.pdbx_strand_id
1 'polypeptide(L)'
;MAASSPVAELVARIPDPDPDGRYAHLDPEQGERIRRVSAELAKNPKANALGLVDMLVEPGRGHDVKARFALHLLAVQVTEPGREKARAEFTEALASQLGADRPKAVRAYLAEQLQWAGTSAAAPALGQLLKDPDLCDQAARALVAIGQGATEQLVAAWPRVQGPGRVSVLQKLATLAPPQARELFRQALTDPEAEVRAAAAWGAARLADPDAAQAMLHAADAAAGWYRHQLTDACLTLAERLTTTGRPDVAATIYSHLERTRTDPAEQHVRQAAQRALAAMKTSPGSKAPSSATAPAVAEEGFRLLFDGHSLAGWKVTPETPKSWKVENGLLVLTGGSSHLFTEEKFRDFVLRFEWRPHRKGYNSGLFVRGRQIQIADGSAGMLFGSKKAPAVPQLHHPPGQWNAWEVTCTGNRLVLRVNGKTAWEIDDFRPAESPLGIEAEGHPIDFRNLRIKRLD
;
A
#
# COMPACT_ATOMS: atom_id res chain seq x y z
N MET A 1 1.97 9.41 50.94
CA MET A 1 1.55 9.76 49.57
C MET A 1 2.80 9.74 48.72
N ALA A 2 2.92 8.80 47.76
CA ALA A 2 4.04 8.82 46.83
C ALA A 2 3.96 10.11 46.00
N ALA A 3 5.07 10.84 45.85
CA ALA A 3 5.11 12.03 45.00
C ALA A 3 4.65 11.63 43.59
N SER A 4 3.65 12.34 43.05
CA SER A 4 3.20 12.14 41.66
C SER A 4 4.40 12.35 40.74
N SER A 5 4.65 11.42 39.81
CA SER A 5 5.70 11.62 38.81
C SER A 5 5.39 12.89 38.00
N PRO A 6 6.38 13.72 37.62
CA PRO A 6 6.14 14.94 36.85
C PRO A 6 5.26 14.70 35.61
N VAL A 7 5.42 13.55 34.95
CA VAL A 7 4.60 13.17 33.79
C VAL A 7 3.12 12.96 34.12
N ALA A 8 2.79 12.45 35.31
CA ALA A 8 1.42 12.22 35.74
C ALA A 8 0.70 13.56 36.00
N GLU A 9 1.43 14.58 36.45
CA GLU A 9 0.91 15.95 36.53
C GLU A 9 0.64 16.52 35.12
N LEU A 10 1.51 16.25 34.14
CA LEU A 10 1.27 16.65 32.74
C LEU A 10 -0.01 16.00 32.20
N VAL A 11 -0.18 14.69 32.43
CA VAL A 11 -1.34 13.90 31.99
C VAL A 11 -2.63 14.37 32.69
N ALA A 12 -2.57 14.73 33.96
CA ALA A 12 -3.73 15.22 34.71
C ALA A 12 -4.30 16.54 34.14
N ARG A 13 -3.47 17.33 33.45
CA ARG A 13 -3.91 18.57 32.78
C ARG A 13 -4.62 18.33 31.45
N ILE A 14 -4.54 17.13 30.89
CA ILE A 14 -5.31 16.76 29.69
C ILE A 14 -6.79 16.70 30.10
N PRO A 15 -7.72 17.32 29.34
CA PRO A 15 -9.15 17.24 29.62
C PRO A 15 -9.61 15.78 29.64
N ASP A 16 -10.73 15.51 30.32
CA ASP A 16 -11.34 14.18 30.21
C ASP A 16 -11.83 13.95 28.78
N PRO A 17 -11.70 12.71 28.25
CA PRO A 17 -12.31 12.37 26.97
C PRO A 17 -13.84 12.40 27.08
N ASP A 18 -14.51 12.38 25.93
CA ASP A 18 -15.95 12.14 25.86
C ASP A 18 -16.34 10.74 26.38
N PRO A 19 -17.64 10.43 26.58
CA PRO A 19 -18.08 9.13 27.10
C PRO A 19 -17.63 7.91 26.29
N ASP A 20 -17.31 8.09 25.01
CA ASP A 20 -16.79 7.05 24.13
C ASP A 20 -15.25 6.92 24.20
N GLY A 21 -14.60 7.69 25.07
CA GLY A 21 -13.15 7.71 25.26
C GLY A 21 -12.40 8.49 24.16
N ARG A 22 -13.07 9.38 23.42
CA ARG A 22 -12.50 10.13 22.31
C ARG A 22 -12.29 11.61 22.68
N TYR A 23 -11.43 12.26 21.90
CA TYR A 23 -11.17 13.70 21.97
C TYR A 23 -11.75 14.40 20.73
N ALA A 24 -13.03 14.14 20.42
CA ALA A 24 -13.68 14.63 19.19
C ALA A 24 -14.33 16.02 19.34
N HIS A 25 -14.68 16.41 20.57
CA HIS A 25 -15.45 17.62 20.87
C HIS A 25 -14.69 18.57 21.80
N LEU A 26 -13.48 18.94 21.39
CA LEU A 26 -12.63 19.86 22.15
C LEU A 26 -13.01 21.31 21.89
N ASP A 27 -13.22 22.08 22.95
CA ASP A 27 -13.29 23.54 22.84
C ASP A 27 -11.89 24.16 22.58
N PRO A 28 -11.81 25.43 22.14
CA PRO A 28 -10.52 26.07 21.85
C PRO A 28 -9.54 26.11 23.03
N GLU A 29 -10.04 26.23 24.27
CA GLU A 29 -9.21 26.30 25.48
C GLU A 29 -8.63 24.92 25.82
N GLN A 30 -9.45 23.88 25.72
CA GLN A 30 -9.05 22.48 25.86
C GLN A 30 -8.01 22.09 24.80
N GLY A 31 -8.21 22.50 23.56
CA GLY A 31 -7.24 22.29 22.48
C GLY A 31 -5.90 22.97 22.77
N GLU A 32 -5.92 24.21 23.26
CA GLU A 32 -4.70 24.92 23.65
C GLU A 32 -3.99 24.29 24.84
N ARG A 33 -4.75 23.81 25.83
CA ARG A 33 -4.22 23.06 26.97
C ARG A 33 -3.50 21.80 26.53
N ILE A 34 -4.08 21.04 25.59
CA ILE A 34 -3.45 19.85 24.99
C ILE A 34 -2.15 20.20 24.27
N ARG A 35 -2.13 21.29 23.48
CA ARG A 35 -0.89 21.74 22.80
C ARG A 35 0.23 22.06 23.79
N ARG A 36 -0.09 22.75 24.89
CA ARG A 36 0.89 23.05 25.96
C ARG A 36 1.43 21.79 26.62
N VAL A 37 0.55 20.84 26.96
CA VAL A 37 0.94 19.53 27.51
C VAL A 37 1.86 18.80 26.54
N SER A 38 1.50 18.74 25.25
CA SER A 38 2.33 18.11 24.21
C SER A 38 3.72 18.75 24.14
N ALA A 39 3.78 20.09 24.06
CA ALA A 39 5.04 20.83 24.03
C ALA A 39 5.93 20.56 25.26
N GLU A 40 5.34 20.39 26.45
CA GLU A 40 6.08 20.04 27.66
C GLU A 40 6.55 18.58 27.64
N LEU A 41 5.72 17.63 27.18
CA LEU A 41 6.11 16.23 27.02
C LEU A 41 7.31 16.10 26.07
N ALA A 42 7.36 16.90 25.02
CA ALA A 42 8.44 16.85 24.04
C ALA A 42 9.78 17.44 24.53
N LYS A 43 9.84 18.11 25.70
CA LYS A 43 11.10 18.64 26.26
C LYS A 43 12.06 17.53 26.72
N ASN A 44 11.52 16.39 27.13
CA ASN A 44 12.30 15.22 27.56
C ASN A 44 11.61 13.94 27.07
N PRO A 45 11.68 13.66 25.75
CA PRO A 45 10.86 12.64 25.12
C PRO A 45 11.16 11.24 25.66
N LYS A 46 12.42 10.92 26.01
CA LYS A 46 12.79 9.63 26.60
C LYS A 46 12.13 9.41 27.97
N ALA A 47 12.36 10.33 28.90
CA ALA A 47 11.86 10.18 30.27
C ALA A 47 10.34 10.26 30.33
N ASN A 48 9.74 11.18 29.57
CA ASN A 48 8.29 11.32 29.52
C ASN A 48 7.63 10.12 28.84
N ALA A 49 8.22 9.55 27.78
CA ALA A 49 7.70 8.31 27.20
C ALA A 49 7.71 7.16 28.21
N LEU A 50 8.82 6.92 28.92
CA LEU A 50 8.90 5.87 29.95
C LEU A 50 7.85 6.06 31.05
N GLY A 51 7.73 7.29 31.55
CA GLY A 51 6.75 7.61 32.58
C GLY A 51 5.29 7.46 32.10
N LEU A 52 5.00 7.76 30.83
CA LEU A 52 3.70 7.48 30.23
C LEU A 52 3.44 5.98 30.07
N VAL A 53 4.46 5.19 29.70
CA VAL A 53 4.37 3.72 29.63
C VAL A 53 4.07 3.11 31.00
N ASP A 54 4.65 3.65 32.08
CA ASP A 54 4.37 3.21 33.46
C ASP A 54 2.92 3.42 33.91
N MET A 55 2.21 4.35 33.26
CA MET A 55 0.80 4.62 33.51
C MET A 55 -0.14 3.71 32.69
N LEU A 56 0.39 2.93 31.74
CA LEU A 56 -0.41 2.05 30.90
C LEU A 56 -0.79 0.77 31.62
N VAL A 57 -2.05 0.38 31.49
CA VAL A 57 -2.63 -0.79 32.13
C VAL A 57 -3.26 -1.73 31.10
N GLU A 58 -3.58 -2.95 31.51
CA GLU A 58 -4.36 -3.86 30.67
C GLU A 58 -5.77 -3.31 30.43
N PRO A 59 -6.35 -3.55 29.23
CA PRO A 59 -7.76 -3.26 28.97
C PRO A 59 -8.65 -3.85 30.08
N GLY A 60 -9.52 -3.02 30.63
CA GLY A 60 -10.41 -3.39 31.74
C GLY A 60 -9.80 -3.27 33.15
N ARG A 61 -8.54 -2.86 33.29
CA ARG A 61 -7.87 -2.66 34.59
C ARG A 61 -7.48 -1.21 34.84
N GLY A 62 -8.45 -0.33 35.03
CA GLY A 62 -8.22 1.10 35.36
C GLY A 62 -8.41 2.03 34.16
N HIS A 63 -8.02 3.30 34.33
CA HIS A 63 -8.22 4.37 33.34
C HIS A 63 -6.87 4.93 32.88
N ASP A 64 -6.42 4.52 31.69
CA ASP A 64 -5.16 5.00 31.08
C ASP A 64 -5.37 5.78 29.77
N VAL A 65 -6.61 6.13 29.43
CA VAL A 65 -6.96 6.82 28.17
C VAL A 65 -6.13 8.09 27.97
N LYS A 66 -5.95 8.91 29.03
CA LYS A 66 -5.12 10.12 28.96
C LYS A 66 -3.64 9.81 28.75
N ALA A 67 -3.11 8.75 29.37
CA ALA A 67 -1.72 8.35 29.20
C ALA A 67 -1.46 7.81 27.79
N ARG A 68 -2.37 7.00 27.25
CA ARG A 68 -2.34 6.55 25.85
C ARG A 68 -2.36 7.73 24.91
N PHE A 69 -3.32 8.64 25.07
CA PHE A 69 -3.44 9.84 24.24
C PHE A 69 -2.18 10.71 24.30
N ALA A 70 -1.64 10.96 25.51
CA ALA A 70 -0.40 11.70 25.70
C ALA A 70 0.81 11.02 24.99
N LEU A 71 0.90 9.69 25.06
CA LEU A 71 1.98 8.95 24.39
C LEU A 71 1.86 9.05 22.88
N HIS A 72 0.64 9.02 22.34
CA HIS A 72 0.40 9.21 20.92
C HIS A 72 0.73 10.64 20.46
N LEU A 73 0.34 11.66 21.22
CA LEU A 73 0.73 13.04 20.95
C LEU A 73 2.25 13.20 20.88
N LEU A 74 2.96 12.61 21.85
CA LEU A 74 4.42 12.62 21.85
C LEU A 74 4.99 11.89 20.62
N ALA A 75 4.43 10.73 20.25
CA ALA A 75 4.84 9.98 19.05
C ALA A 75 4.71 10.83 17.78
N VAL A 76 3.57 11.51 17.59
CA VAL A 76 3.36 12.41 16.44
C VAL A 76 4.34 13.58 16.50
N GLN A 77 4.50 14.22 17.65
CA GLN A 77 5.32 15.42 17.77
C GLN A 77 6.81 15.17 17.52
N VAL A 78 7.35 14.02 17.94
CA VAL A 78 8.77 13.70 17.66
C VAL A 78 9.04 13.44 16.17
N THR A 79 8.00 13.29 15.34
CA THR A 79 8.16 13.16 13.87
C THR A 79 8.26 14.49 13.13
N GLU A 80 8.09 15.63 13.82
CA GLU A 80 8.24 16.96 13.22
C GLU A 80 9.67 17.15 12.63
N PRO A 81 9.81 17.87 11.50
CA PRO A 81 11.12 18.18 10.92
C PRO A 81 12.09 18.81 11.94
N GLY A 82 13.34 18.35 11.97
CA GLY A 82 14.38 18.88 12.89
C GLY A 82 14.35 18.28 14.30
N ARG A 83 13.52 17.25 14.55
CA ARG A 83 13.41 16.55 15.84
C ARG A 83 14.00 15.13 15.83
N GLU A 84 14.96 14.86 14.96
CA GLU A 84 15.53 13.52 14.75
C GLU A 84 16.11 12.93 16.05
N LYS A 85 16.77 13.77 16.88
CA LYS A 85 17.26 13.36 18.20
C LYS A 85 16.13 12.94 19.13
N ALA A 86 15.06 13.75 19.20
CA ALA A 86 13.90 13.45 20.04
C ALA A 86 13.18 12.16 19.59
N ARG A 87 13.10 11.94 18.27
CA ARG A 87 12.56 10.71 17.68
C ARG A 87 13.40 9.49 18.06
N ALA A 88 14.73 9.60 18.02
CA ALA A 88 15.62 8.53 18.41
C ALA A 88 15.48 8.20 19.91
N GLU A 89 15.44 9.21 20.77
CA GLU A 89 15.22 9.08 22.22
C GLU A 89 13.87 8.43 22.55
N PHE A 90 12.79 8.85 21.87
CA PHE A 90 11.47 8.24 21.98
C PHE A 90 11.47 6.77 21.52
N THR A 91 12.12 6.49 20.38
CA THR A 91 12.24 5.14 19.85
C THR A 91 12.95 4.22 20.83
N GLU A 92 14.09 4.66 21.38
CA GLU A 92 14.85 3.90 22.37
C GLU A 92 14.02 3.61 23.63
N ALA A 93 13.28 4.60 24.14
CA ALA A 93 12.39 4.44 25.27
C ALA A 93 11.37 3.33 25.03
N LEU A 94 10.61 3.41 23.93
CA LEU A 94 9.56 2.42 23.64
C LEU A 94 10.13 1.04 23.35
N ALA A 95 11.22 0.95 22.58
CA ALA A 95 11.86 -0.32 22.26
C ALA A 95 12.33 -1.06 23.52
N SER A 96 12.81 -0.33 24.54
CA SER A 96 13.20 -0.91 25.83
C SER A 96 12.05 -1.52 26.62
N GLN A 97 10.80 -1.18 26.29
CA GLN A 97 9.58 -1.57 27.01
C GLN A 97 8.77 -2.66 26.26
N LEU A 98 9.32 -3.26 25.20
CA LEU A 98 8.67 -4.36 24.47
C LEU A 98 8.93 -5.75 25.09
N GLY A 99 9.62 -5.81 26.24
CA GLY A 99 9.94 -7.05 26.95
C GLY A 99 8.72 -7.80 27.51
N ALA A 100 8.89 -9.09 27.79
CA ALA A 100 7.79 -9.97 28.23
C ALA A 100 7.23 -9.63 29.62
N ASP A 101 7.90 -8.76 30.38
CA ASP A 101 7.49 -8.19 31.65
C ASP A 101 6.27 -7.25 31.53
N ARG A 102 5.99 -6.74 30.32
CA ARG A 102 4.82 -5.90 30.04
C ARG A 102 3.64 -6.73 29.51
N PRO A 103 2.39 -6.37 29.87
CA PRO A 103 1.20 -6.99 29.30
C PRO A 103 1.17 -6.96 27.77
N LYS A 104 0.59 -8.00 27.13
CA LYS A 104 0.52 -8.10 25.67
C LYS A 104 -0.16 -6.87 25.04
N ALA A 105 -1.28 -6.43 25.61
CA ALA A 105 -2.01 -5.26 25.12
C ALA A 105 -1.20 -3.95 25.21
N VAL A 106 -0.35 -3.82 26.23
CA VAL A 106 0.56 -2.66 26.34
C VAL A 106 1.63 -2.76 25.26
N ARG A 107 2.29 -3.91 25.11
CA ARG A 107 3.30 -4.13 24.06
C ARG A 107 2.77 -3.90 22.65
N ALA A 108 1.55 -4.37 22.36
CA ALA A 108 0.87 -4.11 21.08
C ALA A 108 0.71 -2.61 20.83
N TYR A 109 0.23 -1.87 21.83
CA TYR A 109 0.09 -0.41 21.75
C TYR A 109 1.43 0.31 21.53
N LEU A 110 2.50 -0.13 22.19
CA LEU A 110 3.84 0.43 21.98
C LEU A 110 4.36 0.14 20.57
N ALA A 111 4.11 -1.06 20.03
CA ALA A 111 4.45 -1.37 18.63
C ALA A 111 3.68 -0.48 17.65
N GLU A 112 2.41 -0.16 17.93
CA GLU A 112 1.63 0.81 17.14
C GLU A 112 2.24 2.21 17.21
N GLN A 113 2.69 2.68 18.38
CA GLN A 113 3.36 3.98 18.48
C GLN A 113 4.70 4.00 17.72
N LEU A 114 5.42 2.88 17.72
CA LEU A 114 6.64 2.72 16.93
C LEU A 114 6.36 2.64 15.42
N GLN A 115 5.16 2.24 14.99
CA GLN A 115 4.74 2.34 13.58
C GLN A 115 4.72 3.82 13.11
N TRP A 116 4.33 4.75 13.99
CA TRP A 116 4.29 6.18 13.67
C TRP A 116 5.67 6.85 13.75
N ALA A 117 6.40 6.57 14.83
CA ALA A 117 7.57 7.38 15.20
C ALA A 117 8.89 6.58 15.28
N GLY A 118 8.85 5.26 15.18
CA GLY A 118 10.02 4.41 15.35
C GLY A 118 11.11 4.68 14.32
N THR A 119 12.37 4.52 14.72
CA THR A 119 13.54 4.44 13.83
C THR A 119 14.05 2.99 13.76
N SER A 120 15.06 2.74 12.94
CA SER A 120 15.70 1.41 12.82
C SER A 120 16.23 0.86 14.15
N ALA A 121 16.46 1.71 15.16
CA ALA A 121 16.83 1.30 16.51
C ALA A 121 15.77 0.40 17.19
N ALA A 122 14.49 0.49 16.82
CA ALA A 122 13.45 -0.37 17.37
C ALA A 122 13.35 -1.73 16.67
N ALA A 123 13.99 -1.91 15.51
CA ALA A 123 13.81 -3.12 14.70
C ALA A 123 14.14 -4.41 15.46
N PRO A 124 15.26 -4.54 16.20
CA PRO A 124 15.56 -5.76 16.95
C PRO A 124 14.52 -6.12 18.01
N ALA A 125 13.96 -5.11 18.70
CA ALA A 125 12.95 -5.31 19.73
C ALA A 125 11.60 -5.74 19.12
N LEU A 126 11.18 -5.08 18.04
CA LEU A 126 10.00 -5.48 17.26
C LEU A 126 10.15 -6.88 16.66
N GLY A 127 11.37 -7.25 16.21
CA GLY A 127 11.68 -8.58 15.70
C GLY A 127 11.46 -9.69 16.73
N GLN A 128 11.62 -9.42 18.03
CA GLN A 128 11.29 -10.41 19.07
C GLN A 128 9.78 -10.66 19.17
N LEU A 129 8.95 -9.64 18.94
CA LEU A 129 7.50 -9.74 19.03
C LEU A 129 6.89 -10.57 17.89
N LEU A 130 7.58 -10.71 16.75
CA LEU A 130 7.15 -11.55 15.63
C LEU A 130 6.92 -13.02 16.02
N LYS A 131 7.51 -13.48 17.12
CA LYS A 131 7.38 -14.85 17.63
C LYS A 131 6.09 -15.07 18.42
N ASP A 132 5.43 -14.01 18.86
CA ASP A 132 4.17 -14.08 19.59
C ASP A 132 3.00 -13.94 18.58
N PRO A 133 2.14 -14.96 18.42
CA PRO A 133 1.04 -14.92 17.46
C PRO A 133 0.10 -13.73 17.64
N ASP A 134 -0.08 -13.24 18.86
CA ASP A 134 -0.99 -12.13 19.17
C ASP A 134 -0.38 -10.75 18.89
N LEU A 135 0.95 -10.68 18.71
CA LEU A 135 1.70 -9.43 18.50
C LEU A 135 2.36 -9.35 17.12
N CYS A 136 2.41 -10.48 16.41
CA CYS A 136 3.15 -10.61 15.17
C CYS A 136 2.71 -9.59 14.11
N ASP A 137 1.40 -9.38 13.93
CA ASP A 137 0.92 -8.44 12.90
C ASP A 137 1.28 -6.98 13.23
N GLN A 138 1.03 -6.52 14.46
CA GLN A 138 1.40 -5.15 14.85
C GLN A 138 2.92 -4.93 14.74
N ALA A 139 3.72 -5.90 15.18
CA ALA A 139 5.17 -5.81 15.08
C ALA A 139 5.66 -5.78 13.62
N ALA A 140 5.10 -6.63 12.75
CA ALA A 140 5.44 -6.68 11.34
C ALA A 140 5.05 -5.37 10.62
N ARG A 141 3.89 -4.79 10.95
CA ARG A 141 3.46 -3.48 10.43
C ARG A 141 4.40 -2.35 10.85
N ALA A 142 4.79 -2.32 12.13
CA ALA A 142 5.75 -1.34 12.64
C ALA A 142 7.11 -1.46 11.94
N LEU A 143 7.62 -2.68 11.76
CA LEU A 143 8.85 -2.93 11.01
C LEU A 143 8.78 -2.39 9.57
N VAL A 144 7.71 -2.70 8.83
CA VAL A 144 7.56 -2.20 7.46
C VAL A 144 7.47 -0.68 7.40
N ALA A 145 6.77 -0.04 8.34
CA ALA A 145 6.68 1.42 8.41
C ALA A 145 8.05 2.08 8.69
N ILE A 146 8.89 1.44 9.52
CA ILE A 146 10.27 1.88 9.79
C ILE A 146 11.18 1.65 8.57
N GLY A 147 10.99 0.55 7.85
CA GLY A 147 11.73 0.19 6.66
C GLY A 147 13.15 -0.35 6.95
N GLN A 148 14.06 0.50 7.41
CA GLN A 148 15.45 0.09 7.65
C GLN A 148 15.54 -0.92 8.81
N GLY A 149 16.19 -2.06 8.56
CA GLY A 149 16.30 -3.15 9.53
C GLY A 149 15.09 -4.09 9.55
N ALA A 150 14.03 -3.81 8.78
CA ALA A 150 12.80 -4.62 8.78
C ALA A 150 13.01 -6.00 8.17
N THR A 151 13.66 -6.05 7.01
CA THR A 151 13.90 -7.28 6.25
C THR A 151 14.65 -8.31 7.08
N GLU A 152 15.72 -7.90 7.75
CA GLU A 152 16.57 -8.77 8.56
C GLU A 152 15.77 -9.43 9.68
N GLN A 153 14.89 -8.66 10.34
CA GLN A 153 14.06 -9.18 11.45
C GLN A 153 12.97 -10.12 10.94
N LEU A 154 12.29 -9.76 9.84
CA LEU A 154 11.24 -10.59 9.24
C LEU A 154 11.79 -11.93 8.74
N VAL A 155 12.93 -11.92 8.05
CA VAL A 155 13.62 -13.14 7.59
C VAL A 155 14.11 -13.98 8.76
N ALA A 156 14.75 -13.37 9.77
CA ALA A 156 15.26 -14.09 10.92
C ALA A 156 14.15 -14.72 11.79
N ALA A 157 12.96 -14.09 11.83
CA ALA A 157 11.83 -14.59 12.59
C ALA A 157 11.13 -15.77 11.91
N TRP A 158 11.14 -15.83 10.57
CA TRP A 158 10.36 -16.77 9.76
C TRP A 158 10.33 -18.23 10.27
N PRO A 159 11.46 -18.86 10.65
CA PRO A 159 11.45 -20.25 11.11
C PRO A 159 10.63 -20.49 12.39
N ARG A 160 10.32 -19.42 13.13
CA ARG A 160 9.64 -19.46 14.44
C ARG A 160 8.23 -18.88 14.41
N VAL A 161 7.82 -18.24 13.31
CA VAL A 161 6.48 -17.66 13.18
C VAL A 161 5.48 -18.76 12.86
N GLN A 162 4.35 -18.72 13.57
CA GLN A 162 3.29 -19.73 13.51
C GLN A 162 1.94 -19.08 13.20
N GLY A 163 0.99 -19.90 12.73
CA GLY A 163 -0.39 -19.48 12.49
C GLY A 163 -0.52 -18.28 11.54
N PRO A 164 -1.48 -17.38 11.77
CA PRO A 164 -1.74 -16.21 10.92
C PRO A 164 -0.53 -15.28 10.76
N GLY A 165 0.40 -15.29 11.71
CA GLY A 165 1.64 -14.51 11.63
C GLY A 165 2.50 -14.86 10.40
N ARG A 166 2.44 -16.12 9.93
CA ARG A 166 3.21 -16.56 8.74
C ARG A 166 2.80 -15.77 7.51
N VAL A 167 1.49 -15.63 7.29
CA VAL A 167 0.93 -14.86 6.18
C VAL A 167 1.32 -13.38 6.30
N SER A 168 1.21 -12.79 7.50
CA SER A 168 1.58 -11.39 7.72
C SER A 168 3.06 -11.13 7.39
N VAL A 169 3.98 -11.98 7.87
CA VAL A 169 5.42 -11.86 7.57
C VAL A 169 5.71 -11.97 6.08
N LEU A 170 5.11 -12.94 5.38
CA LEU A 170 5.28 -13.09 3.93
C LEU A 170 4.77 -11.87 3.17
N GLN A 171 3.59 -11.36 3.53
CA GLN A 171 3.03 -10.16 2.92
C GLN A 171 3.93 -8.95 3.16
N LYS A 172 4.48 -8.78 4.37
CA LYS A 172 5.41 -7.68 4.69
C LYS A 172 6.70 -7.77 3.88
N LEU A 173 7.30 -8.96 3.80
CA LEU A 173 8.47 -9.22 2.96
C LEU A 173 8.16 -8.96 1.48
N ALA A 174 6.98 -9.33 1.01
CA ALA A 174 6.57 -9.12 -0.36
C ALA A 174 6.35 -7.63 -0.66
N THR A 175 5.79 -6.85 0.27
CA THR A 175 5.69 -5.39 0.18
C THR A 175 7.07 -4.76 0.04
N LEU A 176 8.02 -5.12 0.91
CA LEU A 176 9.40 -4.63 0.89
C LEU A 176 10.19 -5.12 -0.34
N ALA A 177 9.82 -6.28 -0.89
CA ALA A 177 10.46 -6.95 -2.01
C ALA A 177 12.01 -6.98 -1.96
N PRO A 178 12.63 -7.43 -0.85
CA PRO A 178 14.09 -7.55 -0.78
C PRO A 178 14.55 -8.81 -1.54
N PRO A 179 15.64 -8.76 -2.33
CA PRO A 179 16.16 -9.93 -3.05
C PRO A 179 16.45 -11.15 -2.18
N GLN A 180 16.82 -10.94 -0.91
CA GLN A 180 17.13 -11.98 0.06
C GLN A 180 15.90 -12.83 0.45
N ALA A 181 14.67 -12.34 0.23
CA ALA A 181 13.44 -13.08 0.54
C ALA A 181 13.06 -14.13 -0.52
N ARG A 182 13.75 -14.19 -1.67
CA ARG A 182 13.46 -15.15 -2.75
C ARG A 182 13.41 -16.60 -2.26
N GLU A 183 14.47 -17.01 -1.56
CA GLU A 183 14.57 -18.37 -1.06
C GLU A 183 13.47 -18.71 -0.05
N LEU A 184 13.13 -17.75 0.81
CA LEU A 184 12.05 -17.88 1.77
C LEU A 184 10.69 -18.06 1.06
N PHE A 185 10.39 -17.27 0.03
CA PHE A 185 9.17 -17.45 -0.75
C PHE A 185 9.13 -18.82 -1.44
N ARG A 186 10.26 -19.27 -2.02
CA ARG A 186 10.32 -20.60 -2.66
C ARG A 186 10.04 -21.74 -1.68
N GLN A 187 10.57 -21.66 -0.48
CA GLN A 187 10.27 -22.63 0.59
C GLN A 187 8.81 -22.58 1.02
N ALA A 188 8.22 -21.39 1.12
CA ALA A 188 6.83 -21.21 1.53
C ALA A 188 5.79 -21.63 0.46
N LEU A 189 6.19 -21.82 -0.81
CA LEU A 189 5.31 -22.32 -1.86
C LEU A 189 4.92 -23.80 -1.69
N THR A 190 5.62 -24.56 -0.85
CA THR A 190 5.29 -25.95 -0.53
C THR A 190 4.63 -26.12 0.84
N ASP A 191 4.30 -25.01 1.50
CA ASP A 191 3.65 -25.01 2.82
C ASP A 191 2.30 -25.73 2.76
N PRO A 192 1.89 -26.50 3.79
CA PRO A 192 0.58 -27.16 3.83
C PRO A 192 -0.59 -26.16 3.73
N GLU A 193 -0.45 -24.95 4.24
CA GLU A 193 -1.52 -23.95 4.27
C GLU A 193 -1.59 -23.16 2.96
N ALA A 194 -2.78 -23.14 2.34
CA ALA A 194 -2.98 -22.52 1.03
C ALA A 194 -2.75 -21.00 1.03
N GLU A 195 -3.07 -20.34 2.15
CA GLU A 195 -2.82 -18.91 2.37
C GLU A 195 -1.34 -18.55 2.45
N VAL A 196 -0.53 -19.42 3.05
CA VAL A 196 0.92 -19.26 3.10
C VAL A 196 1.51 -19.38 1.70
N ARG A 197 1.09 -20.40 0.93
CA ARG A 197 1.49 -20.54 -0.48
C ARG A 197 1.08 -19.33 -1.32
N ALA A 198 -0.14 -18.81 -1.15
CA ALA A 198 -0.62 -17.66 -1.91
C ALA A 198 0.18 -16.38 -1.60
N ALA A 199 0.46 -16.11 -0.32
CA ALA A 199 1.30 -14.98 0.07
C ALA A 199 2.74 -15.11 -0.47
N ALA A 200 3.28 -16.32 -0.46
CA ALA A 200 4.61 -16.61 -1.02
C ALA A 200 4.66 -16.42 -2.53
N ALA A 201 3.66 -16.90 -3.26
CA ALA A 201 3.54 -16.72 -4.71
C ALA A 201 3.46 -15.24 -5.10
N TRP A 202 2.70 -14.44 -4.36
CA TRP A 202 2.64 -12.99 -4.56
C TRP A 202 4.01 -12.33 -4.36
N GLY A 203 4.74 -12.71 -3.30
CA GLY A 203 6.11 -12.23 -3.04
C GLY A 203 7.11 -12.61 -4.13
N ALA A 204 7.10 -13.87 -4.57
CA ALA A 204 7.97 -14.36 -5.64
C ALA A 204 7.69 -13.64 -6.97
N ALA A 205 6.42 -13.43 -7.32
CA ALA A 205 6.01 -12.67 -8.50
C ALA A 205 6.53 -11.22 -8.45
N ARG A 206 6.40 -10.54 -7.30
CA ARG A 206 6.90 -9.17 -7.11
C ARG A 206 8.41 -9.08 -7.29
N LEU A 207 9.15 -10.07 -6.81
CA LEU A 207 10.60 -10.17 -6.99
C LEU A 207 11.03 -10.63 -8.40
N ALA A 208 10.06 -10.93 -9.27
CA ALA A 208 10.26 -11.52 -10.58
C ALA A 208 11.23 -12.71 -10.51
N ASP A 209 11.03 -13.60 -9.52
CA ASP A 209 11.91 -14.74 -9.28
C ASP A 209 11.61 -15.89 -10.26
N PRO A 210 12.47 -16.13 -11.28
CA PRO A 210 12.23 -17.19 -12.26
C PRO A 210 12.26 -18.58 -11.64
N ASP A 211 13.03 -18.78 -10.56
CA ASP A 211 13.22 -20.10 -9.96
C ASP A 211 11.97 -20.55 -9.18
N ALA A 212 11.07 -19.63 -8.84
CA ALA A 212 9.80 -19.92 -8.19
C ALA A 212 8.74 -20.47 -9.15
N ALA A 213 8.91 -20.31 -10.47
CA ALA A 213 7.87 -20.56 -11.47
C ALA A 213 7.28 -21.97 -11.37
N GLN A 214 8.12 -23.00 -11.29
CA GLN A 214 7.64 -24.39 -11.25
C GLN A 214 6.85 -24.68 -9.96
N ALA A 215 7.33 -24.19 -8.81
CA ALA A 215 6.65 -24.37 -7.53
C ALA A 215 5.32 -23.60 -7.48
N MET A 216 5.27 -22.39 -8.06
CA MET A 216 4.03 -21.61 -8.18
C MET A 216 3.00 -22.31 -9.06
N LEU A 217 3.40 -22.85 -10.21
CA LEU A 217 2.51 -23.62 -11.09
C LEU A 217 1.97 -24.87 -10.39
N HIS A 218 2.83 -25.62 -9.69
CA HIS A 218 2.42 -26.79 -8.93
C HIS A 218 1.41 -26.41 -7.83
N ALA A 219 1.67 -25.35 -7.06
CA ALA A 219 0.75 -24.85 -6.04
C ALA A 219 -0.59 -24.41 -6.66
N ALA A 220 -0.56 -23.71 -7.79
CA ALA A 220 -1.75 -23.27 -8.50
C ALA A 220 -2.58 -24.43 -9.06
N ASP A 221 -1.95 -25.52 -9.50
CA ASP A 221 -2.64 -26.71 -10.01
C ASP A 221 -3.30 -27.51 -8.89
N ALA A 222 -2.63 -27.63 -7.74
CA ALA A 222 -3.11 -28.37 -6.57
C ALA A 222 -4.22 -27.63 -5.80
N ALA A 223 -4.33 -26.31 -5.95
CA ALA A 223 -5.32 -25.50 -5.25
C ALA A 223 -6.70 -25.53 -5.93
N ALA A 224 -7.73 -25.20 -5.15
CA ALA A 224 -9.12 -25.00 -5.60
C ALA A 224 -9.67 -23.63 -5.15
N GLY A 225 -10.79 -23.21 -5.75
CA GLY A 225 -11.53 -22.00 -5.35
C GLY A 225 -10.70 -20.73 -5.37
N TRP A 226 -10.84 -19.92 -4.31
CA TRP A 226 -10.19 -18.61 -4.22
C TRP A 226 -8.65 -18.68 -4.27
N TYR A 227 -8.04 -19.65 -3.58
CA TYR A 227 -6.57 -19.79 -3.57
C TYR A 227 -6.03 -20.22 -4.93
N ARG A 228 -6.76 -21.03 -5.70
CA ARG A 228 -6.40 -21.35 -7.10
C ARG A 228 -6.33 -20.09 -7.95
N HIS A 229 -7.30 -19.20 -7.79
CA HIS A 229 -7.32 -17.92 -8.50
C HIS A 229 -6.13 -17.04 -8.12
N GLN A 230 -5.85 -16.86 -6.83
CA GLN A 230 -4.72 -16.05 -6.35
C GLN A 230 -3.36 -16.58 -6.84
N LEU A 231 -3.13 -17.89 -6.74
CA LEU A 231 -1.88 -18.52 -7.19
C LEU A 231 -1.72 -18.42 -8.72
N THR A 232 -2.82 -18.54 -9.47
CA THR A 232 -2.82 -18.38 -10.92
C THR A 232 -2.53 -16.94 -11.34
N ASP A 233 -3.12 -15.96 -10.66
CA ASP A 233 -2.85 -14.54 -10.89
C ASP A 233 -1.38 -14.18 -10.58
N ALA A 234 -0.81 -14.77 -9.52
CA ALA A 234 0.60 -14.63 -9.21
C ALA A 234 1.50 -15.24 -10.31
N CYS A 235 1.15 -16.40 -10.86
CA CYS A 235 1.86 -17.00 -12.01
C CYS A 235 1.83 -16.10 -13.24
N LEU A 236 0.66 -15.54 -13.59
CA LEU A 236 0.54 -14.59 -14.70
C LEU A 236 1.39 -13.34 -14.46
N THR A 237 1.31 -12.77 -13.26
CA THR A 237 2.11 -11.60 -12.87
C THR A 237 3.61 -11.89 -12.98
N LEU A 238 4.06 -13.06 -12.55
CA LEU A 238 5.45 -13.48 -12.70
C LEU A 238 5.83 -13.57 -14.19
N ALA A 239 5.02 -14.22 -15.01
CA ALA A 239 5.29 -14.38 -16.44
C ALA A 239 5.34 -13.03 -17.19
N GLU A 240 4.45 -12.09 -16.86
CA GLU A 240 4.47 -10.72 -17.39
C GLU A 240 5.80 -10.03 -17.04
N ARG A 241 6.23 -10.12 -15.78
CA ARG A 241 7.47 -9.49 -15.31
C ARG A 241 8.71 -10.15 -15.91
N LEU A 242 8.76 -11.47 -16.02
CA LEU A 242 9.88 -12.18 -16.63
C LEU A 242 10.04 -11.87 -18.11
N THR A 243 8.93 -11.55 -18.80
CA THR A 243 8.95 -11.06 -20.18
C THR A 243 9.71 -9.74 -20.29
N THR A 244 9.58 -8.84 -19.30
CA THR A 244 10.24 -7.53 -19.31
C THR A 244 11.64 -7.54 -18.68
N THR A 245 11.94 -8.48 -17.78
CA THR A 245 13.23 -8.58 -17.07
C THR A 245 14.23 -9.53 -17.74
N GLY A 246 13.99 -9.96 -18.97
CA GLY A 246 14.96 -10.72 -19.77
C GLY A 246 14.97 -12.23 -19.55
N ARG A 247 13.88 -12.82 -19.04
CA ARG A 247 13.66 -14.28 -18.96
C ARG A 247 12.38 -14.74 -19.68
N PRO A 248 12.24 -14.41 -20.99
CA PRO A 248 11.05 -14.78 -21.76
C PRO A 248 10.90 -16.30 -21.93
N ASP A 249 11.98 -17.08 -21.79
CA ASP A 249 11.97 -18.54 -21.77
C ASP A 249 11.09 -19.10 -20.63
N VAL A 250 11.25 -18.55 -19.43
CA VAL A 250 10.49 -18.95 -18.25
C VAL A 250 9.05 -18.44 -18.35
N ALA A 251 8.87 -17.20 -18.83
CA ALA A 251 7.54 -16.65 -19.06
C ALA A 251 6.72 -17.52 -20.04
N ALA A 252 7.32 -17.94 -21.15
CA ALA A 252 6.68 -18.83 -22.12
C ALA A 252 6.30 -20.16 -21.48
N THR A 253 7.15 -20.73 -20.62
CA THR A 253 6.86 -21.96 -19.88
C THR A 253 5.61 -21.81 -19.00
N ILE A 254 5.50 -20.70 -18.26
CA ILE A 254 4.34 -20.42 -17.41
C ILE A 254 3.06 -20.28 -18.27
N TYR A 255 3.11 -19.47 -19.33
CA TYR A 255 1.93 -19.28 -20.19
C TYR A 255 1.51 -20.58 -20.86
N SER A 256 2.43 -21.37 -21.42
CA SER A 256 2.10 -22.66 -22.04
C SER A 256 1.50 -23.65 -21.05
N HIS A 257 1.97 -23.64 -19.80
CA HIS A 257 1.38 -24.47 -18.75
C HIS A 257 -0.05 -24.03 -18.43
N LEU A 258 -0.29 -22.73 -18.23
CA LEU A 258 -1.63 -22.21 -17.94
C LEU A 258 -2.59 -22.40 -19.11
N GLU A 259 -2.13 -22.22 -20.35
CA GLU A 259 -2.93 -22.52 -21.54
C GLU A 259 -3.41 -23.99 -21.56
N ARG A 260 -2.50 -24.93 -21.26
CA ARG A 260 -2.75 -26.37 -21.29
C ARG A 260 -3.64 -26.84 -20.13
N THR A 261 -3.50 -26.25 -18.95
CA THR A 261 -4.12 -26.75 -17.71
C THR A 261 -5.43 -26.06 -17.32
N ARG A 262 -5.65 -24.81 -17.74
CA ARG A 262 -6.84 -24.01 -17.38
C ARG A 262 -7.98 -24.24 -18.36
N THR A 263 -8.44 -25.49 -18.39
CA THR A 263 -9.45 -25.96 -19.35
C THR A 263 -10.89 -25.72 -18.90
N ASP A 264 -11.11 -25.54 -17.59
CA ASP A 264 -12.41 -25.24 -16.99
C ASP A 264 -13.05 -23.99 -17.65
N PRO A 265 -14.33 -24.02 -18.02
CA PRO A 265 -15.04 -22.86 -18.57
C PRO A 265 -14.92 -21.58 -17.71
N ALA A 266 -14.92 -21.70 -16.38
CA ALA A 266 -14.77 -20.56 -15.47
C ALA A 266 -13.37 -19.93 -15.55
N GLU A 267 -12.35 -20.71 -15.92
CA GLU A 267 -10.95 -20.26 -16.07
C GLU A 267 -10.60 -19.90 -17.52
N GLN A 268 -11.57 -19.86 -18.44
CA GLN A 268 -11.32 -19.57 -19.87
C GLN A 268 -10.56 -18.26 -20.09
N HIS A 269 -10.82 -17.24 -19.26
CA HIS A 269 -10.13 -15.96 -19.30
C HIS A 269 -8.61 -16.09 -19.06
N VAL A 270 -8.18 -16.99 -18.18
CA VAL A 270 -6.76 -17.26 -17.91
C VAL A 270 -6.09 -17.88 -19.12
N ARG A 271 -6.71 -18.92 -19.70
CA ARG A 271 -6.20 -19.58 -20.91
C ARG A 271 -6.09 -18.61 -22.10
N GLN A 272 -7.09 -17.76 -22.31
CA GLN A 272 -7.06 -16.73 -23.34
C GLN A 272 -5.98 -15.67 -23.09
N ALA A 273 -5.72 -15.30 -21.83
CA ALA A 273 -4.62 -14.41 -21.48
C ALA A 273 -3.26 -15.04 -21.84
N ALA A 274 -3.04 -16.29 -21.46
CA ALA A 274 -1.82 -17.03 -21.79
C ALA A 274 -1.60 -17.18 -23.30
N GLN A 275 -2.65 -17.50 -24.06
CA GLN A 275 -2.61 -17.58 -25.53
C GLN A 275 -2.18 -16.27 -26.19
N ARG A 276 -2.79 -15.15 -25.76
CA ARG A 276 -2.45 -13.83 -26.28
C ARG A 276 -1.00 -13.46 -25.97
N ALA A 277 -0.54 -13.75 -24.76
CA ALA A 277 0.85 -13.50 -24.36
C ALA A 277 1.84 -14.33 -25.20
N LEU A 278 1.61 -15.62 -25.37
CA LEU A 278 2.43 -16.49 -26.23
C LEU A 278 2.46 -16.02 -27.70
N ALA A 279 1.32 -15.58 -28.23
CA ALA A 279 1.24 -15.03 -29.58
C ALA A 279 2.08 -13.74 -29.70
N ALA A 280 1.94 -12.82 -28.74
CA ALA A 280 2.72 -11.58 -28.70
C ALA A 280 4.23 -11.84 -28.64
N MET A 281 4.66 -12.82 -27.84
CA MET A 281 6.06 -13.23 -27.71
C MET A 281 6.64 -13.79 -29.03
N LYS A 282 5.83 -14.45 -29.86
CA LYS A 282 6.24 -14.97 -31.18
C LYS A 282 6.36 -13.87 -32.24
N THR A 283 5.52 -12.83 -32.16
CA THR A 283 5.48 -11.73 -33.14
C THR A 283 6.56 -10.66 -32.92
N SER A 284 7.37 -10.76 -31.86
CA SER A 284 8.53 -9.89 -31.60
C SER A 284 9.87 -10.62 -31.83
N PRO A 285 10.31 -10.86 -33.08
CA PRO A 285 11.66 -11.31 -33.33
C PRO A 285 12.64 -10.14 -33.10
N GLY A 286 13.50 -10.24 -32.09
CA GLY A 286 14.78 -9.51 -32.07
C GLY A 286 14.73 -7.97 -31.99
N SER A 287 13.66 -7.35 -31.50
CA SER A 287 13.74 -5.95 -31.10
C SER A 287 14.41 -5.88 -29.72
N LYS A 288 15.64 -5.34 -29.66
CA LYS A 288 16.07 -4.58 -28.48
C LYS A 288 15.06 -3.45 -28.31
N ALA A 289 13.96 -3.74 -27.63
CA ALA A 289 13.03 -2.71 -27.19
C ALA A 289 13.82 -1.76 -26.27
N PRO A 290 13.63 -0.43 -26.38
CA PRO A 290 14.18 0.49 -25.40
C PRO A 290 13.66 0.07 -24.04
N SER A 291 14.60 -0.15 -23.12
CA SER A 291 14.39 -0.45 -21.72
C SER A 291 13.22 0.36 -21.15
N SER A 292 12.12 -0.31 -20.85
CA SER A 292 11.20 0.10 -19.79
C SER A 292 11.08 -1.06 -18.82
N ALA A 293 12.17 -1.29 -18.09
CA ALA A 293 12.24 -2.24 -16.99
C ALA A 293 11.22 -1.84 -15.91
N THR A 294 10.21 -2.69 -15.68
CA THR A 294 9.34 -2.63 -14.49
C THR A 294 9.96 -3.47 -13.38
N ALA A 295 11.03 -2.95 -12.79
CA ALA A 295 11.47 -3.30 -11.44
C ALA A 295 10.30 -3.13 -10.44
N PRO A 296 10.32 -3.75 -9.24
CA PRO A 296 9.52 -3.22 -8.13
C PRO A 296 9.84 -1.73 -7.99
N ALA A 297 8.94 -0.90 -7.45
CA ALA A 297 9.13 0.55 -7.33
C ALA A 297 10.51 0.93 -6.76
N VAL A 298 11.52 1.00 -7.63
CA VAL A 298 12.67 1.87 -7.48
C VAL A 298 12.01 3.23 -7.49
N ALA A 299 12.29 4.03 -6.47
CA ALA A 299 11.91 5.44 -6.45
C ALA A 299 12.32 6.03 -7.80
N GLU A 300 11.36 6.18 -8.72
CA GLU A 300 11.60 6.88 -9.96
C GLU A 300 11.83 8.32 -9.54
N GLU A 301 12.97 8.88 -9.92
CA GLU A 301 13.45 10.14 -9.36
C GLU A 301 12.41 11.26 -9.51
N GLY A 302 11.92 11.75 -8.36
CA GLY A 302 10.88 12.76 -8.25
C GLY A 302 9.44 12.24 -8.20
N PHE A 303 9.19 10.93 -8.40
CA PHE A 303 7.87 10.33 -8.20
C PHE A 303 7.71 9.80 -6.76
N ARG A 304 6.57 10.11 -6.16
CA ARG A 304 6.08 9.49 -4.93
C ARG A 304 4.81 8.70 -5.19
N LEU A 305 4.51 7.74 -4.33
CA LEU A 305 3.23 7.03 -4.37
C LEU A 305 2.10 8.00 -4.01
N LEU A 306 1.06 7.99 -4.84
CA LEU A 306 -0.22 8.66 -4.56
C LEU A 306 -1.21 7.68 -3.91
N PHE A 307 -1.03 6.38 -4.13
CA PHE A 307 -1.74 5.30 -3.45
C PHE A 307 -0.74 4.28 -2.92
N ASP A 308 -0.84 3.95 -1.63
CA ASP A 308 0.12 3.10 -0.92
C ASP A 308 -0.14 1.59 -1.11
N GLY A 309 -1.29 1.21 -1.68
CA GLY A 309 -1.71 -0.19 -1.83
C GLY A 309 -2.34 -0.81 -0.58
N HIS A 310 -2.48 -0.06 0.52
CA HIS A 310 -2.90 -0.58 1.82
C HIS A 310 -4.11 0.18 2.38
N SER A 311 -4.24 1.47 2.10
CA SER A 311 -5.28 2.32 2.66
C SER A 311 -5.68 3.47 1.73
N LEU A 312 -6.80 4.13 2.03
CA LEU A 312 -7.20 5.39 1.39
C LEU A 312 -6.62 6.61 2.10
N ALA A 313 -5.52 6.47 2.86
CA ALA A 313 -4.88 7.60 3.51
C ALA A 313 -4.46 8.66 2.48
N GLY A 314 -4.77 9.93 2.76
CA GLY A 314 -4.56 11.03 1.82
C GLY A 314 -5.62 11.15 0.73
N TRP A 315 -6.72 10.37 0.81
CA TRP A 315 -7.87 10.46 -0.07
C TRP A 315 -9.17 10.71 0.70
N LYS A 316 -10.07 11.48 0.11
CA LYS A 316 -11.44 11.72 0.56
C LYS A 316 -12.42 11.06 -0.37
N VAL A 317 -13.25 10.20 0.19
CA VAL A 317 -14.43 9.64 -0.49
C VAL A 317 -15.60 10.60 -0.31
N THR A 318 -16.41 10.79 -1.34
CA THR A 318 -17.69 11.51 -1.20
C THR A 318 -18.56 10.83 -0.12
N PRO A 319 -19.03 11.56 0.92
CA PRO A 319 -19.66 10.97 2.11
C PRO A 319 -20.87 10.08 1.83
N GLU A 320 -21.57 10.32 0.72
CA GLU A 320 -22.82 9.64 0.35
C GLU A 320 -22.61 8.21 -0.14
N THR A 321 -21.40 7.82 -0.59
CA THR A 321 -21.14 6.51 -1.23
C THR A 321 -19.80 5.86 -0.88
N PRO A 322 -19.50 5.61 0.40
CA PRO A 322 -18.22 5.01 0.84
C PRO A 322 -18.01 3.56 0.40
N LYS A 323 -19.07 2.84 -0.01
CA LYS A 323 -19.03 1.41 -0.36
C LYS A 323 -18.49 1.12 -1.77
N SER A 324 -18.31 2.14 -2.60
CA SER A 324 -17.84 2.01 -3.98
C SER A 324 -16.35 1.74 -4.12
N TRP A 325 -15.59 1.86 -3.03
CA TRP A 325 -14.13 1.75 -3.02
C TRP A 325 -13.68 0.68 -2.03
N LYS A 326 -12.75 -0.16 -2.46
CA LYS A 326 -12.09 -1.17 -1.62
C LYS A 326 -10.59 -1.14 -1.90
N VAL A 327 -9.78 -1.31 -0.85
CA VAL A 327 -8.36 -1.63 -1.02
C VAL A 327 -8.20 -3.13 -0.82
N GLU A 328 -7.71 -3.83 -1.84
CA GLU A 328 -7.56 -5.28 -1.81
C GLU A 328 -6.34 -5.69 -2.63
N ASN A 329 -5.46 -6.51 -2.05
CA ASN A 329 -4.27 -7.06 -2.72
C ASN A 329 -3.34 -6.01 -3.36
N GLY A 330 -3.21 -4.81 -2.75
CA GLY A 330 -2.40 -3.73 -3.33
C GLY A 330 -3.12 -2.90 -4.40
N LEU A 331 -4.40 -3.18 -4.66
CA LEU A 331 -5.21 -2.51 -5.67
C LEU A 331 -6.21 -1.55 -5.02
N LEU A 332 -6.48 -0.44 -5.71
CA LEU A 332 -7.65 0.37 -5.47
C LEU A 332 -8.75 -0.17 -6.37
N VAL A 333 -9.77 -0.79 -5.78
CA VAL A 333 -10.85 -1.48 -6.47
C VAL A 333 -12.12 -0.65 -6.39
N LEU A 334 -12.63 -0.29 -7.55
CA LEU A 334 -13.99 0.21 -7.73
C LEU A 334 -14.93 -1.00 -7.71
N THR A 335 -15.93 -1.03 -6.82
CA THR A 335 -16.85 -2.18 -6.66
C THR A 335 -18.22 -1.98 -7.33
N GLY A 336 -18.55 -0.76 -7.75
CA GLY A 336 -19.78 -0.34 -8.41
C GLY A 336 -20.35 0.95 -7.79
N GLY A 337 -21.57 1.36 -8.19
CA GLY A 337 -22.25 2.55 -7.65
C GLY A 337 -21.82 3.88 -8.29
N SER A 338 -22.09 5.01 -7.63
CA SER A 338 -21.70 6.36 -8.08
C SER A 338 -20.95 7.08 -6.96
N SER A 339 -19.65 7.34 -7.14
CA SER A 339 -18.82 7.93 -6.09
C SER A 339 -17.64 8.69 -6.68
N HIS A 340 -17.01 9.53 -5.88
CA HIS A 340 -15.73 10.13 -6.23
C HIS A 340 -14.72 9.92 -5.10
N LEU A 341 -13.48 9.65 -5.50
CA LEU A 341 -12.32 9.60 -4.62
C LEU A 341 -11.37 10.73 -5.01
N PHE A 342 -11.20 11.72 -4.14
CA PHE A 342 -10.31 12.86 -4.38
C PHE A 342 -9.10 12.82 -3.47
N THR A 343 -7.94 13.26 -3.95
CA THR A 343 -6.77 13.48 -3.09
C THR A 343 -7.06 14.59 -2.08
N GLU A 344 -6.51 14.50 -0.88
CA GLU A 344 -6.55 15.62 0.08
C GLU A 344 -5.61 16.76 -0.34
N GLU A 345 -4.46 16.39 -0.89
CA GLU A 345 -3.50 17.32 -1.48
C GLU A 345 -4.01 17.85 -2.82
N LYS A 346 -3.61 19.09 -3.12
CA LYS A 346 -3.85 19.74 -4.40
C LYS A 346 -2.55 19.81 -5.20
N PHE A 347 -2.68 19.75 -6.52
CA PHE A 347 -1.55 19.73 -7.43
C PHE A 347 -1.70 20.80 -8.50
N ARG A 348 -0.63 21.55 -8.75
CA ARG A 348 -0.53 22.54 -9.84
C ARG A 348 0.03 21.89 -11.08
N ASP A 349 1.36 21.75 -11.15
CA ASP A 349 2.07 21.14 -12.28
C ASP A 349 2.65 19.79 -11.85
N PHE A 350 2.39 18.76 -12.65
CA PHE A 350 2.69 17.39 -12.28
C PHE A 350 2.78 16.43 -13.46
N VAL A 351 3.39 15.27 -13.23
CA VAL A 351 3.23 14.06 -14.02
C VAL A 351 2.56 13.01 -13.16
N LEU A 352 1.39 12.55 -13.56
CA LEU A 352 0.66 11.45 -12.92
C LEU A 352 0.81 10.20 -13.78
N ARG A 353 1.15 9.08 -13.16
CA ARG A 353 1.18 7.76 -13.80
C ARG A 353 0.38 6.76 -12.99
N PHE A 354 -0.40 5.94 -13.67
CA PHE A 354 -1.14 4.85 -13.05
C PHE A 354 -1.52 3.80 -14.09
N GLU A 355 -1.93 2.64 -13.60
CA GLU A 355 -2.50 1.58 -14.41
C GLU A 355 -3.93 1.28 -13.97
N TRP A 356 -4.79 0.96 -14.93
CA TRP A 356 -6.18 0.62 -14.67
C TRP A 356 -6.65 -0.56 -15.52
N ARG A 357 -7.58 -1.34 -15.00
CA ARG A 357 -8.12 -2.54 -15.67
C ARG A 357 -9.63 -2.63 -15.47
N PRO A 358 -10.44 -2.47 -16.53
CA PRO A 358 -11.87 -2.73 -16.45
C PRO A 358 -12.13 -4.24 -16.55
N HIS A 359 -13.08 -4.75 -15.79
CA HIS A 359 -13.35 -6.20 -15.75
C HIS A 359 -14.23 -6.68 -16.92
N ARG A 360 -15.10 -5.81 -17.44
CA ARG A 360 -16.07 -6.12 -18.49
C ARG A 360 -16.35 -4.91 -19.37
N LYS A 361 -16.98 -5.13 -20.53
CA LYS A 361 -17.52 -4.07 -21.39
C LYS A 361 -18.58 -3.24 -20.66
N GLY A 362 -18.84 -2.03 -21.15
CA GLY A 362 -19.77 -1.08 -20.53
C GLY A 362 -19.24 -0.45 -19.24
N TYR A 363 -17.93 -0.54 -18.99
CA TYR A 363 -17.29 0.12 -17.86
C TYR A 363 -17.39 1.64 -18.00
N ASN A 364 -17.51 2.34 -16.88
CA ASN A 364 -17.53 3.79 -16.82
C ASN A 364 -16.84 4.30 -15.55
N SER A 365 -16.07 5.37 -15.68
CA SER A 365 -15.25 6.01 -14.65
C SER A 365 -14.58 7.24 -15.29
N GLY A 366 -13.73 7.93 -14.54
CA GLY A 366 -12.90 9.00 -15.09
C GLY A 366 -11.83 9.47 -14.12
N LEU A 367 -10.85 10.16 -14.70
CA LEU A 367 -9.82 10.88 -13.98
C LEU A 367 -10.15 12.38 -14.00
N PHE A 368 -10.33 12.97 -12.83
CA PHE A 368 -10.50 14.41 -12.67
C PHE A 368 -9.15 15.10 -12.51
N VAL A 369 -8.91 16.09 -13.38
CA VAL A 369 -7.79 17.02 -13.33
C VAL A 369 -8.35 18.44 -13.44
N ARG A 370 -8.07 19.31 -12.46
CA ARG A 370 -8.55 20.71 -12.43
C ARG A 370 -10.05 20.86 -12.71
N GLY A 371 -10.85 19.97 -12.11
CA GLY A 371 -12.31 19.96 -12.23
C GLY A 371 -12.86 19.48 -13.57
N ARG A 372 -12.00 18.98 -14.47
CA ARG A 372 -12.40 18.38 -15.76
C ARG A 372 -12.06 16.90 -15.78
N GLN A 373 -12.93 16.11 -16.39
CA GLN A 373 -12.80 14.66 -16.41
C GLN A 373 -12.23 14.16 -17.75
N ILE A 374 -11.19 13.35 -17.66
CA ILE A 374 -10.76 12.45 -18.74
C ILE A 374 -11.50 11.12 -18.54
N GLN A 375 -12.24 10.70 -19.55
CA GLN A 375 -13.12 9.53 -19.50
C GLN A 375 -12.36 8.21 -19.42
N ILE A 376 -12.75 7.34 -18.50
CA ILE A 376 -12.33 5.94 -18.41
C ILE A 376 -13.59 5.10 -18.65
N ALA A 377 -14.08 5.13 -19.89
CA ALA A 377 -15.37 4.54 -20.25
C ALA A 377 -15.32 3.81 -21.59
N ASP A 378 -16.13 2.76 -21.72
CA ASP A 378 -16.18 1.92 -22.91
C ASP A 378 -16.64 2.76 -24.13
N GLY A 379 -15.82 2.77 -25.18
CA GLY A 379 -16.04 3.59 -26.38
C GLY A 379 -15.60 5.06 -26.28
N SER A 380 -15.48 5.65 -25.09
CA SER A 380 -15.09 7.06 -24.90
C SER A 380 -13.77 7.26 -24.14
N ALA A 381 -13.05 6.17 -23.82
CA ALA A 381 -11.80 6.21 -23.05
C ALA A 381 -10.77 7.20 -23.61
N GLY A 382 -10.22 8.03 -22.74
CA GLY A 382 -9.25 9.08 -23.07
C GLY A 382 -9.87 10.42 -23.52
N MET A 383 -11.18 10.51 -23.72
CA MET A 383 -11.83 11.78 -24.06
C MET A 383 -11.78 12.76 -22.88
N LEU A 384 -11.35 14.01 -23.11
CA LEU A 384 -11.52 15.07 -22.12
C LEU A 384 -12.88 15.74 -22.31
N PHE A 385 -13.72 15.67 -21.28
CA PHE A 385 -15.07 16.20 -21.33
C PHE A 385 -15.08 17.71 -21.69
N GLY A 386 -15.93 18.07 -22.64
CA GLY A 386 -16.07 19.45 -23.13
C GLY A 386 -14.91 19.96 -24.01
N SER A 387 -13.99 19.10 -24.48
CA SER A 387 -12.93 19.49 -25.43
C SER A 387 -13.12 18.84 -26.80
N LYS A 388 -13.06 19.63 -27.87
CA LYS A 388 -12.98 19.09 -29.25
C LYS A 388 -11.57 18.66 -29.64
N LYS A 389 -10.54 19.17 -28.95
CA LYS A 389 -9.12 18.90 -29.23
C LYS A 389 -8.59 17.64 -28.54
N ALA A 390 -9.34 17.08 -27.60
CA ALA A 390 -8.98 15.90 -26.82
C ALA A 390 -10.08 14.83 -26.92
N PRO A 391 -10.20 14.17 -28.09
CA PRO A 391 -11.25 13.21 -28.37
C PRO A 391 -11.03 11.87 -27.65
N ALA A 392 -12.04 11.00 -27.71
CA ALA A 392 -11.91 9.60 -27.31
C ALA A 392 -10.84 8.89 -28.13
N VAL A 393 -10.08 8.01 -27.47
CA VAL A 393 -9.03 7.18 -28.07
C VAL A 393 -9.15 5.70 -27.65
N PRO A 394 -10.32 5.05 -27.77
CA PRO A 394 -10.50 3.66 -27.36
C PRO A 394 -9.53 2.70 -28.08
N GLN A 395 -9.11 3.03 -29.30
CA GLN A 395 -8.13 2.27 -30.09
C GLN A 395 -6.73 2.21 -29.48
N LEU A 396 -6.39 3.10 -28.54
CA LEU A 396 -5.11 3.07 -27.81
C LEU A 396 -5.16 2.19 -26.57
N HIS A 397 -6.34 1.70 -26.19
CA HIS A 397 -6.56 0.92 -24.99
C HIS A 397 -6.63 -0.58 -25.29
N HIS A 398 -6.17 -1.36 -24.33
CA HIS A 398 -6.37 -2.80 -24.29
C HIS A 398 -7.82 -3.12 -23.89
N PRO A 399 -8.36 -4.27 -24.36
CA PRO A 399 -9.73 -4.68 -24.04
C PRO A 399 -9.92 -5.01 -22.55
N PRO A 400 -11.18 -5.12 -22.07
CA PRO A 400 -11.46 -5.52 -20.70
C PRO A 400 -10.72 -6.79 -20.26
N GLY A 401 -10.29 -6.80 -19.00
CA GLY A 401 -9.43 -7.80 -18.39
C GLY A 401 -7.93 -7.54 -18.54
N GLN A 402 -7.51 -6.51 -19.27
CA GLN A 402 -6.10 -6.11 -19.41
C GLN A 402 -5.80 -4.76 -18.77
N TRP A 403 -4.57 -4.61 -18.30
CA TRP A 403 -4.07 -3.36 -17.74
C TRP A 403 -3.80 -2.34 -18.84
N ASN A 404 -4.22 -1.10 -18.60
CA ASN A 404 -3.92 0.07 -19.41
C ASN A 404 -3.08 1.03 -18.58
N ALA A 405 -1.96 1.50 -19.13
CA ALA A 405 -1.08 2.45 -18.49
C ALA A 405 -1.36 3.87 -19.02
N TRP A 406 -1.62 4.80 -18.10
CA TRP A 406 -1.80 6.21 -18.40
C TRP A 406 -0.64 7.03 -17.81
N GLU A 407 -0.15 7.98 -18.61
CA GLU A 407 0.67 9.09 -18.14
C GLU A 407 -0.04 10.40 -18.50
N VAL A 408 -0.26 11.23 -17.49
CA VAL A 408 -0.91 12.53 -17.62
C VAL A 408 0.07 13.60 -17.15
N THR A 409 0.49 14.46 -18.08
CA THR A 409 1.39 15.57 -17.79
C THR A 409 0.61 16.87 -17.84
N CYS A 410 0.61 17.61 -16.75
CA CYS A 410 -0.04 18.91 -16.64
C CYS A 410 0.99 19.97 -16.25
N THR A 411 1.14 21.00 -17.09
CA THR A 411 2.12 22.08 -16.88
C THR A 411 1.54 23.40 -17.37
N GLY A 412 1.34 24.37 -16.48
CA GLY A 412 0.72 25.65 -16.85
C GLY A 412 -0.67 25.43 -17.47
N ASN A 413 -0.88 25.82 -18.73
CA ASN A 413 -2.11 25.60 -19.50
C ASN A 413 -2.09 24.35 -20.39
N ARG A 414 -1.02 23.55 -20.32
CA ARG A 414 -0.82 22.37 -21.16
C ARG A 414 -1.27 21.11 -20.43
N LEU A 415 -1.99 20.23 -21.12
CA LEU A 415 -2.36 18.90 -20.65
C LEU A 415 -2.07 17.86 -21.75
N VAL A 416 -1.31 16.83 -21.41
CA VAL A 416 -0.95 15.73 -22.31
C VAL A 416 -1.44 14.42 -21.73
N LEU A 417 -2.13 13.62 -22.54
CA LEU A 417 -2.47 12.24 -22.24
C LEU A 417 -1.62 11.31 -23.09
N ARG A 418 -0.91 10.37 -22.45
CA ARG A 418 -0.32 9.21 -23.10
C ARG A 418 -0.99 7.94 -22.61
N VAL A 419 -1.32 7.07 -23.54
CA VAL A 419 -1.97 5.78 -23.30
C VAL A 419 -1.06 4.68 -23.83
N ASN A 420 -0.68 3.73 -22.98
CA ASN A 420 0.15 2.58 -23.32
C ASN A 420 1.42 2.99 -24.10
N GLY A 421 2.08 4.06 -23.63
CA GLY A 421 3.31 4.61 -24.21
C GLY A 421 3.12 5.54 -25.41
N LYS A 422 1.92 5.62 -26.01
CA LYS A 422 1.63 6.48 -27.17
C LYS A 422 0.94 7.77 -26.75
N THR A 423 1.33 8.90 -27.34
CA THR A 423 0.62 10.17 -27.13
C THR A 423 -0.76 10.09 -27.76
N ALA A 424 -1.81 10.24 -26.95
CA ALA A 424 -3.19 10.27 -27.40
C ALA A 424 -3.53 11.65 -27.97
N TRP A 425 -3.28 12.68 -27.18
CA TRP A 425 -3.50 14.07 -27.54
C TRP A 425 -2.74 14.98 -26.59
N GLU A 426 -2.65 16.23 -27.02
CA GLU A 426 -2.08 17.34 -26.28
C GLU A 426 -2.97 18.57 -26.51
N ILE A 427 -3.24 19.31 -25.44
CA ILE A 427 -3.96 20.57 -25.50
C ILE A 427 -3.20 21.64 -24.71
N ASP A 428 -3.41 22.90 -25.10
CA ASP A 428 -2.76 24.10 -24.58
C ASP A 428 -3.78 25.14 -24.06
N ASP A 429 -5.06 24.80 -24.05
CA ASP A 429 -6.17 25.64 -23.57
C ASP A 429 -6.73 25.15 -22.23
N PHE A 430 -5.93 24.38 -21.47
CA PHE A 430 -6.31 23.90 -20.16
C PHE A 430 -6.18 25.02 -19.12
N ARG A 431 -7.21 25.23 -18.29
CA ARG A 431 -7.18 26.34 -17.32
C ARG A 431 -6.10 26.10 -16.25
N PRO A 432 -5.20 27.06 -16.00
CA PRO A 432 -4.30 27.02 -14.85
C PRO A 432 -5.10 26.99 -13.55
N ALA A 433 -4.83 26.01 -12.71
CA ALA A 433 -5.40 25.90 -11.37
C ALA A 433 -4.56 24.93 -10.52
N GLU A 434 -4.72 25.00 -9.20
CA GLU A 434 -4.28 23.97 -8.28
C GLU A 434 -5.52 23.26 -7.73
N SER A 435 -5.65 21.95 -7.95
CA SER A 435 -6.83 21.19 -7.50
C SER A 435 -6.45 19.81 -6.99
N PRO A 436 -7.33 19.18 -6.19
CA PRO A 436 -7.29 17.74 -5.99
C PRO A 436 -7.33 17.00 -7.33
N LEU A 437 -6.72 15.81 -7.36
CA LEU A 437 -6.96 14.82 -8.40
C LEU A 437 -8.09 13.91 -7.95
N GLY A 438 -8.92 13.45 -8.88
CA GLY A 438 -10.07 12.61 -8.55
C GLY A 438 -10.19 11.40 -9.44
N ILE A 439 -10.79 10.34 -8.90
CA ILE A 439 -11.22 9.17 -9.67
C ILE A 439 -12.72 8.99 -9.43
N GLU A 440 -13.47 8.82 -10.50
CA GLU A 440 -14.91 8.51 -10.44
C GLU A 440 -15.11 7.00 -10.33
N ALA A 441 -16.07 6.60 -9.49
CA ALA A 441 -16.67 5.29 -9.54
C ALA A 441 -18.02 5.37 -10.26
N GLU A 442 -18.21 4.63 -11.36
CA GLU A 442 -19.51 4.56 -12.02
C GLU A 442 -19.88 3.15 -12.51
N GLY A 443 -20.75 2.49 -11.75
CA GLY A 443 -21.50 1.28 -12.12
C GLY A 443 -20.70 -0.03 -12.13
N HIS A 444 -19.49 -0.07 -12.69
CA HIS A 444 -18.79 -1.31 -13.03
C HIS A 444 -17.43 -1.43 -12.34
N PRO A 445 -17.00 -2.66 -11.95
CA PRO A 445 -15.70 -2.85 -11.35
C PRO A 445 -14.53 -2.49 -12.26
N ILE A 446 -13.60 -1.71 -11.70
CA ILE A 446 -12.33 -1.29 -12.32
C ILE A 446 -11.26 -1.33 -11.22
N ASP A 447 -10.13 -1.95 -11.54
CA ASP A 447 -8.97 -1.96 -10.65
C ASP A 447 -8.01 -0.85 -11.06
N PHE A 448 -7.38 -0.23 -10.06
CA PHE A 448 -6.29 0.74 -10.24
C PHE A 448 -5.06 0.31 -9.44
N ARG A 449 -3.88 0.51 -10.00
CA ARG A 449 -2.60 0.26 -9.32
C ARG A 449 -1.50 1.20 -9.79
N ASN A 450 -0.38 1.20 -9.06
CA ASN A 450 0.80 1.99 -9.40
C ASN A 450 0.52 3.50 -9.56
N LEU A 451 -0.44 4.05 -8.81
CA LEU A 451 -0.72 5.49 -8.82
C LEU A 451 0.45 6.23 -8.18
N ARG A 452 1.19 6.98 -8.99
CA ARG A 452 2.36 7.74 -8.58
C ARG A 452 2.37 9.10 -9.25
N ILE A 453 2.89 10.08 -8.53
CA ILE A 453 2.90 11.47 -8.96
C ILE A 453 4.27 12.08 -8.77
N LYS A 454 4.70 12.87 -9.75
CA LYS A 454 5.87 13.75 -9.68
C LYS A 454 5.40 15.18 -9.77
N ARG A 455 5.71 15.99 -8.76
CA ARG A 455 5.48 17.44 -8.82
C ARG A 455 6.52 18.06 -9.76
N LEU A 456 6.08 19.04 -10.52
CA LEU A 456 6.91 19.85 -11.43
C LEU A 456 6.88 21.32 -11.01
N ASP A 457 6.48 21.56 -9.75
CA ASP A 457 6.05 22.82 -9.14
C ASP A 457 6.70 24.08 -9.71
#